data_AF-A0A7H0VAQ5-F1
#
_entry.id   AF-A0A7H0VAQ5-F1
#
_cell.length_a   1.000
_cell.length_b   1.000
_cell.length_c   1.000
_cell.angle_alpha   90.00
_cell.angle_beta   90.00
_cell.angle_gamma   90.00
#
_symmetry.space_group_name_H-M   'P 1'
#
loop_
_entity.id
_entity.type
_entity.pdbx_description
1 polymer ?
#
loop_
_entity_poly.entity_id
_entity_poly.type
_entity_poly.pdbx_seq_one_letter_code
_entity_poly.pdbx_strand_id
1 'polypeptide(L)'
;MKNLLKGKHGPLLIAEIGGNHEGDFEYAKSLCQLAIDTDVDLVKFQIYTGDTLVSRLESPTRNQHFKKFELSKEQHLELAKMVTDAGLMYTSSVWDLEAMKWIDPYIPIYKIGSGDLTAYPVLRETAALGKPMIISTGLSTEAEVLEAVSFIQNCNPIYKDPSMLAVLQCTSMYPINPGDAHLSVMQSFKEKTGLCVGYSDHTEGAKALHYAVAMGAEVLEFHFTDEREGKSFRDHKVSLMPNEVKELIQEIKLIQAYQGEGEKKPTQIELDNGHELSFRRAVYPNQDLKAGTVLSAENLTVLRPNHGIDARHFDSLIGKRLLKDVQAHQKLETEMIDGWQSEASCPLCKSEVNNLVSALEAKPEGETTYLPEGMAYYREIRHCAHCGVYFNAHNYDLFTEEFYAGEYNSAIEEGKLQGRFERVINLPEGQSDNRLRVQRIIQYCELALPTALSSLRGLDVGSGTGVFPYELSKHIGQMNAVDPDGLSVKLMGNNLDIENIWHGSLKDVPAHEKFDLISFNKVLEHVQDPVQMMAQAKDYLKPGGAVYVELPFAEGIIKRGAQMERAEFFIEHYTTFPHNAFRYLLEEAGYQIQLQKDILEPSGKETIYGFAVIKE
;
A
#
# COMPACT_ATOMS: atom_id res chain seq x y z
N MET A 1 -0.58 -16.83 -0.60
CA MET A 1 -1.52 -17.56 -1.46
C MET A 1 -2.19 -16.58 -2.41
N LYS A 2 -2.60 -16.99 -3.61
CA LYS A 2 -3.38 -16.14 -4.53
C LYS A 2 -4.76 -15.90 -3.90
N ASN A 3 -5.18 -14.64 -3.76
CA ASN A 3 -6.54 -14.32 -3.31
C ASN A 3 -7.54 -14.69 -4.42
N LEU A 4 -8.29 -15.78 -4.23
CA LEU A 4 -9.27 -16.27 -5.21
C LEU A 4 -10.59 -15.47 -5.20
N LEU A 5 -10.83 -14.66 -4.16
CA LEU A 5 -12.01 -13.78 -4.07
C LEU A 5 -11.84 -12.48 -4.87
N LYS A 6 -10.72 -12.29 -5.58
CA LYS A 6 -10.48 -11.15 -6.46
C LYS A 6 -10.69 -11.55 -7.91
N GLY A 7 -11.60 -10.87 -8.60
CA GLY A 7 -11.90 -11.10 -10.01
C GLY A 7 -10.92 -10.43 -10.96
N LYS A 8 -10.89 -10.89 -12.22
CA LYS A 8 -10.01 -10.34 -13.26
C LYS A 8 -10.41 -8.94 -13.73
N HIS A 9 -11.67 -8.57 -13.57
CA HIS A 9 -12.19 -7.23 -13.91
C HIS A 9 -12.33 -6.31 -12.68
N GLY A 10 -11.84 -6.75 -11.51
CA GLY A 10 -12.06 -6.06 -10.24
C GLY A 10 -12.83 -6.92 -9.26
N PRO A 11 -14.17 -6.74 -9.14
CA PRO A 11 -14.99 -7.69 -8.41
C PRO A 11 -14.94 -9.08 -9.05
N LEU A 12 -15.02 -10.12 -8.24
CA LEU A 12 -15.22 -11.50 -8.69
C LEU A 12 -16.63 -11.65 -9.28
N LEU A 13 -16.74 -12.02 -10.56
CA LEU A 13 -18.02 -12.16 -11.25
C LEU A 13 -18.50 -13.61 -11.27
N ILE A 14 -19.70 -13.84 -10.72
CA ILE A 14 -20.34 -15.16 -10.64
C ILE A 14 -21.61 -15.15 -11.49
N ALA A 15 -21.59 -15.89 -12.60
CA ALA A 15 -22.77 -16.19 -13.40
C ALA A 15 -23.51 -17.39 -12.82
N GLU A 16 -24.65 -17.13 -12.17
CA GLU A 16 -25.51 -18.17 -11.59
C GLU A 16 -26.46 -18.72 -12.64
N ILE A 17 -26.25 -19.97 -13.08
CA ILE A 17 -27.23 -20.69 -13.91
C ILE A 17 -28.44 -21.08 -13.05
N GLY A 18 -28.21 -21.50 -11.80
CA GLY A 18 -29.27 -21.88 -10.87
C GLY A 18 -30.24 -22.89 -11.48
N GLY A 19 -31.54 -22.64 -11.34
CA GLY A 19 -32.61 -23.47 -11.93
C GLY A 19 -33.01 -23.10 -13.36
N ASN A 20 -32.34 -22.14 -14.03
CA ASN A 20 -32.73 -21.67 -15.37
C ASN A 20 -32.61 -22.74 -16.46
N HIS A 21 -31.93 -23.85 -16.19
CA HIS A 21 -31.92 -24.99 -17.09
C HIS A 21 -33.22 -25.82 -17.03
N GLU A 22 -34.13 -25.54 -16.09
CA GLU A 22 -35.45 -26.18 -15.95
C GLU A 22 -35.43 -27.73 -15.87
N GLY A 23 -34.29 -28.31 -15.49
CA GLY A 23 -34.06 -29.77 -15.48
C GLY A 23 -33.61 -30.38 -16.81
N ASP A 24 -33.49 -29.58 -17.87
CA ASP A 24 -32.97 -30.00 -19.16
C ASP A 24 -31.44 -29.88 -19.18
N PHE A 25 -30.76 -31.02 -19.35
CA PHE A 25 -29.31 -31.07 -19.36
C PHE A 25 -28.66 -30.48 -20.62
N GLU A 26 -29.27 -30.68 -21.79
CA GLU A 26 -28.73 -30.09 -23.03
C GLU A 26 -28.85 -28.58 -22.97
N TYR A 27 -29.94 -28.09 -22.41
CA TYR A 27 -30.10 -26.66 -22.16
C TYR A 27 -29.14 -26.14 -21.08
N ALA A 28 -28.88 -26.90 -20.01
CA ALA A 28 -27.86 -26.57 -19.01
C ALA A 28 -26.47 -26.39 -19.66
N LYS A 29 -26.08 -27.28 -20.59
CA LYS A 29 -24.83 -27.15 -21.35
C LYS A 29 -24.81 -25.92 -22.24
N SER A 30 -25.93 -25.61 -22.91
CA SER A 30 -26.05 -24.40 -23.73
C SER A 30 -25.87 -23.13 -22.88
N LEU A 31 -26.54 -23.03 -21.73
CA LEU A 31 -26.38 -21.91 -20.81
C LEU A 31 -24.96 -21.83 -20.23
N CYS A 32 -24.36 -22.98 -19.90
CA CYS A 32 -22.98 -23.06 -19.44
C CYS A 32 -22.00 -22.51 -20.47
N GLN A 33 -22.15 -22.92 -21.74
CA GLN A 33 -21.30 -22.42 -22.83
C GLN A 33 -21.48 -20.90 -23.01
N LEU A 34 -22.72 -20.40 -22.99
CA LEU A 34 -22.98 -18.97 -23.08
C LEU A 34 -22.34 -18.20 -21.92
N ALA A 35 -22.36 -18.73 -20.69
CA ALA A 35 -21.71 -18.10 -19.55
C ALA A 35 -20.19 -18.08 -19.72
N ILE A 36 -19.58 -19.18 -20.17
CA ILE A 36 -18.14 -19.27 -20.48
C ILE A 36 -17.74 -18.17 -21.49
N ASP A 37 -18.57 -17.92 -22.50
CA ASP A 37 -18.32 -16.94 -23.57
C ASP A 37 -18.46 -15.46 -23.12
N THR A 38 -18.85 -15.19 -21.87
CA THR A 38 -19.04 -13.83 -21.33
C THR A 38 -17.86 -13.29 -20.53
N ASP A 39 -16.78 -14.07 -20.41
CA ASP A 39 -15.57 -13.68 -19.68
C ASP A 39 -15.83 -13.38 -18.18
N VAL A 40 -16.75 -14.09 -17.55
CA VAL A 40 -16.92 -14.12 -16.08
C VAL A 40 -15.79 -14.89 -15.40
N ASP A 41 -15.68 -14.80 -14.07
CA ASP A 41 -14.68 -15.56 -13.29
C ASP A 41 -15.22 -16.93 -12.89
N LEU A 42 -16.49 -17.00 -12.45
CA LEU A 42 -17.15 -18.21 -12.00
C LEU A 42 -18.45 -18.47 -12.76
N VAL A 43 -18.69 -19.75 -13.06
CA VAL A 43 -20.01 -20.26 -13.43
C VAL A 43 -20.54 -21.10 -12.28
N LYS A 44 -21.75 -20.77 -11.80
CA LYS A 44 -22.36 -21.38 -10.62
C LYS A 44 -23.60 -22.21 -10.99
N PHE A 45 -23.70 -23.36 -10.32
CA PHE A 45 -24.87 -24.25 -10.35
C PHE A 45 -25.41 -24.50 -8.93
N GLN A 46 -26.47 -25.30 -8.86
CA GLN A 46 -27.08 -25.76 -7.63
C GLN A 46 -27.14 -27.30 -7.63
N ILE A 47 -26.58 -27.94 -6.60
CA ILE A 47 -26.60 -29.39 -6.45
C ILE A 47 -27.46 -29.77 -5.24
N TYR A 48 -28.63 -30.32 -5.53
CA TYR A 48 -29.58 -30.84 -4.55
C TYR A 48 -30.46 -31.92 -5.19
N THR A 49 -31.12 -32.70 -4.33
CA THR A 49 -32.38 -33.37 -4.67
C THR A 49 -33.53 -32.66 -3.95
N GLY A 50 -34.76 -32.81 -4.43
CA GLY A 50 -35.93 -32.33 -3.72
C GLY A 50 -35.97 -32.84 -2.28
N ASP A 51 -35.51 -34.08 -2.04
CA ASP A 51 -35.50 -34.72 -0.73
C ASP A 51 -34.38 -34.24 0.20
N THR A 52 -33.29 -33.68 -0.35
CA THR A 52 -32.22 -33.05 0.44
C THR A 52 -32.48 -31.58 0.73
N LEU A 53 -33.37 -30.93 -0.03
CA LEU A 53 -33.66 -29.49 0.10
C LEU A 53 -34.99 -29.18 0.80
N VAL A 54 -36.05 -29.93 0.50
CA VAL A 54 -37.41 -29.60 0.97
C VAL A 54 -38.06 -30.81 1.62
N SER A 55 -38.58 -30.63 2.83
CA SER A 55 -39.36 -31.66 3.52
C SER A 55 -40.55 -32.09 2.67
N ARG A 56 -40.52 -33.34 2.19
CA ARG A 56 -41.63 -33.98 1.47
C ARG A 56 -42.91 -34.10 2.29
N LEU A 57 -42.82 -34.01 3.62
CA LEU A 57 -43.96 -34.11 4.53
C LEU A 57 -44.62 -32.74 4.74
N GLU A 58 -43.82 -31.70 4.98
CA GLU A 58 -44.32 -30.35 5.27
C GLU A 58 -44.65 -29.55 4.00
N SER A 59 -43.96 -29.83 2.88
CA SER A 59 -44.16 -29.10 1.63
C SER A 59 -44.03 -30.02 0.39
N PRO A 60 -44.92 -31.01 0.23
CA PRO A 60 -44.83 -32.01 -0.85
C PRO A 60 -44.84 -31.39 -2.25
N THR A 61 -45.65 -30.37 -2.50
CA THR A 61 -45.72 -29.68 -3.80
C THR A 61 -44.40 -28.98 -4.14
N ARG A 62 -43.78 -28.33 -3.14
CA ARG A 62 -42.50 -27.64 -3.33
C ARG A 62 -41.35 -28.62 -3.50
N ASN A 63 -41.34 -29.72 -2.74
CA ASN A 63 -40.40 -30.82 -2.95
C ASN A 63 -40.49 -31.37 -4.38
N GLN A 64 -41.69 -31.70 -4.87
CA GLN A 64 -41.89 -32.17 -6.25
C GLN A 64 -41.49 -31.14 -7.31
N HIS A 65 -41.69 -29.85 -7.05
CA HIS A 65 -41.21 -28.79 -7.94
C HIS A 65 -39.69 -28.84 -8.08
N PHE A 66 -38.95 -28.91 -6.97
CA PHE A 66 -37.48 -28.99 -7.01
C PHE A 66 -36.95 -30.26 -7.68
N LYS A 67 -37.69 -31.39 -7.57
CA LYS A 67 -37.31 -32.64 -8.27
C LYS A 67 -37.26 -32.49 -9.79
N LYS A 68 -37.97 -31.51 -10.37
CA LYS A 68 -37.95 -31.27 -11.82
C LYS A 68 -36.63 -30.69 -12.30
N PHE A 69 -35.89 -30.02 -11.42
CA PHE A 69 -34.62 -29.36 -11.75
C PHE A 69 -33.40 -30.22 -11.40
N GLU A 70 -33.61 -31.46 -10.96
CA GLU A 70 -32.49 -32.35 -10.60
C GLU A 70 -31.66 -32.72 -11.83
N LEU A 71 -30.34 -32.57 -11.71
CA LEU A 71 -29.38 -33.16 -12.63
C LEU A 71 -28.66 -34.31 -11.92
N SER A 72 -28.30 -35.33 -12.67
CA SER A 72 -27.49 -36.45 -12.18
C SER A 72 -26.07 -36.01 -11.82
N LYS A 73 -25.39 -36.83 -11.02
CA LYS A 73 -23.97 -36.66 -10.68
C LYS A 73 -23.11 -36.53 -11.94
N GLU A 74 -23.32 -37.40 -12.93
CA GLU A 74 -22.54 -37.41 -14.17
C GLU A 74 -22.71 -36.11 -14.95
N GLN A 75 -23.94 -35.58 -14.98
CA GLN A 75 -24.26 -34.30 -15.62
C GLN A 75 -23.58 -33.12 -14.91
N HIS A 76 -23.61 -33.06 -13.57
CA HIS A 76 -22.87 -32.04 -12.84
C HIS A 76 -21.35 -32.11 -13.07
N LEU A 77 -20.79 -33.33 -13.11
CA LEU A 77 -19.37 -33.54 -13.39
C LEU A 77 -18.98 -33.18 -14.83
N GLU A 78 -19.90 -33.24 -15.78
CA GLU A 78 -19.69 -32.78 -17.16
C GLU A 78 -19.69 -31.25 -17.22
N LEU A 79 -20.68 -30.59 -16.59
CA LEU A 79 -20.74 -29.12 -16.51
C LEU A 79 -19.52 -28.54 -15.81
N ALA A 80 -19.06 -29.17 -14.72
CA ALA A 80 -17.85 -28.76 -14.03
C ALA A 80 -16.61 -28.83 -14.93
N LYS A 81 -16.47 -29.92 -15.73
CA LYS A 81 -15.37 -30.05 -16.70
C LYS A 81 -15.45 -28.99 -17.79
N MET A 82 -16.63 -28.72 -18.34
CA MET A 82 -16.80 -27.68 -19.36
C MET A 82 -16.24 -26.33 -18.88
N VAL A 83 -16.54 -25.95 -17.64
CA VAL A 83 -16.06 -24.69 -17.05
C VAL A 83 -14.56 -24.72 -16.80
N THR A 84 -14.03 -25.81 -16.21
CA THR A 84 -12.60 -25.90 -15.89
C THR A 84 -11.72 -26.03 -17.13
N ASP A 85 -12.16 -26.76 -18.15
CA ASP A 85 -11.44 -26.95 -19.42
C ASP A 85 -11.38 -25.63 -20.22
N ALA A 86 -12.38 -24.75 -20.02
CA ALA A 86 -12.38 -23.39 -20.54
C ALA A 86 -11.49 -22.42 -19.74
N GLY A 87 -10.88 -22.86 -18.64
CA GLY A 87 -10.01 -22.05 -17.79
C GLY A 87 -10.72 -21.12 -16.82
N LEU A 88 -12.04 -21.30 -16.61
CA LEU A 88 -12.83 -20.58 -15.61
C LEU A 88 -12.93 -21.39 -14.31
N MET A 89 -13.36 -20.74 -13.23
CA MET A 89 -13.62 -21.42 -11.96
C MET A 89 -15.06 -21.94 -11.92
N TYR A 90 -15.23 -23.22 -11.58
CA TYR A 90 -16.55 -23.79 -11.33
C TYR A 90 -16.95 -23.62 -9.87
N THR A 91 -18.21 -23.32 -9.57
CA THR A 91 -18.73 -23.46 -8.21
C THR A 91 -20.17 -23.97 -8.19
N SER A 92 -20.61 -24.39 -7.02
CA SER A 92 -22.00 -24.75 -6.78
C SER A 92 -22.39 -24.43 -5.34
N SER A 93 -23.65 -24.09 -5.15
CA SER A 93 -24.27 -24.29 -3.84
C SER A 93 -24.63 -25.77 -3.70
N VAL A 94 -24.18 -26.40 -2.62
CA VAL A 94 -24.27 -27.86 -2.41
C VAL A 94 -25.04 -28.12 -1.13
N TRP A 95 -26.26 -28.66 -1.26
CA TRP A 95 -27.14 -28.96 -0.12
C TRP A 95 -27.05 -30.42 0.35
N ASP A 96 -26.43 -31.27 -0.46
CA ASP A 96 -26.21 -32.68 -0.15
C ASP A 96 -24.73 -32.91 0.20
N LEU A 97 -24.46 -33.33 1.45
CA LEU A 97 -23.11 -33.63 1.91
C LEU A 97 -22.47 -34.81 1.16
N GLU A 98 -23.26 -35.75 0.64
CA GLU A 98 -22.73 -36.80 -0.24
C GLU A 98 -22.30 -36.23 -1.59
N ALA A 99 -23.01 -35.20 -2.08
CA ALA A 99 -22.65 -34.51 -3.30
C ALA A 99 -21.29 -33.80 -3.19
N MET A 100 -21.05 -33.19 -2.03
CA MET A 100 -19.79 -32.50 -1.72
C MET A 100 -18.56 -33.39 -1.97
N LYS A 101 -18.63 -34.69 -1.64
CA LYS A 101 -17.50 -35.63 -1.77
C LYS A 101 -17.00 -35.81 -3.20
N TRP A 102 -17.87 -35.71 -4.20
CA TRP A 102 -17.48 -35.93 -5.59
C TRP A 102 -17.32 -34.64 -6.40
N ILE A 103 -17.93 -33.53 -5.98
CA ILE A 103 -17.78 -32.25 -6.68
C ILE A 103 -16.62 -31.40 -6.14
N ASP A 104 -16.19 -31.60 -4.89
CA ASP A 104 -15.11 -30.82 -4.26
C ASP A 104 -13.85 -30.66 -5.13
N PRO A 105 -13.34 -31.68 -5.85
CA PRO A 105 -12.17 -31.51 -6.71
C PRO A 105 -12.29 -30.42 -7.79
N TYR A 106 -13.52 -30.04 -8.16
CA TYR A 106 -13.82 -29.01 -9.17
C TYR A 106 -14.18 -27.66 -8.56
N ILE A 107 -14.43 -27.57 -7.25
CA ILE A 107 -14.84 -26.34 -6.56
C ILE A 107 -13.61 -25.74 -5.87
N PRO A 108 -13.05 -24.62 -6.38
CA PRO A 108 -12.00 -23.88 -5.70
C PRO A 108 -12.57 -22.89 -4.66
N ILE A 109 -13.84 -22.49 -4.80
CA ILE A 109 -14.54 -21.54 -3.93
C ILE A 109 -15.96 -22.05 -3.69
N TYR A 110 -16.39 -22.20 -2.45
CA TYR A 110 -17.76 -22.63 -2.13
C TYR A 110 -18.74 -21.47 -2.02
N LYS A 111 -19.95 -21.63 -2.54
CA LYS A 111 -21.06 -20.68 -2.35
C LYS A 111 -22.13 -21.24 -1.41
N ILE A 112 -22.42 -20.52 -0.33
CA ILE A 112 -23.56 -20.80 0.55
C ILE A 112 -24.71 -19.85 0.22
N GLY A 113 -25.89 -20.41 -0.05
CA GLY A 113 -27.11 -19.65 -0.34
C GLY A 113 -27.69 -19.00 0.92
N SER A 114 -28.48 -17.93 0.73
CA SER A 114 -29.10 -17.18 1.83
C SER A 114 -29.97 -18.04 2.76
N GLY A 115 -30.66 -19.05 2.21
CA GLY A 115 -31.49 -19.95 3.00
C GLY A 115 -30.71 -20.88 3.95
N ASP A 116 -29.39 -20.98 3.76
CA ASP A 116 -28.52 -21.94 4.44
C ASP A 116 -27.54 -21.27 5.40
N LEU A 117 -27.66 -19.94 5.58
CA LEU A 117 -26.78 -19.17 6.46
C LEU A 117 -26.76 -19.73 7.90
N THR A 118 -27.88 -20.29 8.36
CA THR A 118 -28.02 -20.90 9.69
C THR A 118 -27.94 -22.43 9.67
N ALA A 119 -27.68 -23.04 8.51
CA ALA A 119 -27.49 -24.48 8.36
C ALA A 119 -26.08 -24.91 8.84
N TYR A 120 -25.81 -24.72 10.12
CA TYR A 120 -24.48 -24.91 10.75
C TYR A 120 -23.84 -26.28 10.48
N PRO A 121 -24.58 -27.41 10.37
CA PRO A 121 -23.98 -28.66 9.92
C PRO A 121 -23.33 -28.56 8.54
N VAL A 122 -23.99 -27.92 7.57
CA VAL A 122 -23.47 -27.71 6.21
C VAL A 122 -22.27 -26.76 6.22
N LEU A 123 -22.37 -25.66 6.99
CA LEU A 123 -21.27 -24.71 7.15
C LEU A 123 -20.02 -25.36 7.74
N ARG A 124 -20.19 -26.24 8.74
CA ARG A 124 -19.09 -26.93 9.40
C ARG A 124 -18.34 -27.85 8.43
N GLU A 125 -19.07 -28.68 7.68
CA GLU A 125 -18.47 -29.58 6.70
C GLU A 125 -17.78 -28.79 5.59
N THR A 126 -18.41 -27.72 5.09
CA THR A 126 -17.79 -26.85 4.07
C THR A 126 -16.53 -26.17 4.62
N ALA A 127 -16.57 -25.66 5.86
CA ALA A 127 -15.44 -25.00 6.50
C ALA A 127 -14.23 -25.94 6.68
N ALA A 128 -14.49 -27.23 6.95
CA ALA A 128 -13.47 -28.24 7.13
C ALA A 128 -12.65 -28.53 5.85
N LEU A 129 -13.19 -28.23 4.67
CA LEU A 129 -12.48 -28.39 3.38
C LEU A 129 -11.34 -27.38 3.21
N GLY A 130 -11.35 -26.28 3.96
CA GLY A 130 -10.26 -25.30 3.97
C GLY A 130 -10.13 -24.47 2.68
N LYS A 131 -11.20 -24.32 1.91
CA LYS A 131 -11.25 -23.53 0.66
C LYS A 131 -12.00 -22.22 0.86
N PRO A 132 -11.73 -21.16 0.07
CA PRO A 132 -12.50 -19.92 0.13
C PRO A 132 -14.00 -20.15 0.07
N MET A 133 -14.75 -19.33 0.81
CA MET A 133 -16.21 -19.44 0.94
C MET A 133 -16.88 -18.08 0.73
N ILE A 134 -18.04 -18.09 0.07
CA ILE A 134 -18.86 -16.91 -0.19
C ILE A 134 -20.27 -17.19 0.36
N ILE A 135 -20.72 -16.41 1.33
CA ILE A 135 -22.05 -16.57 1.95
C ILE A 135 -22.98 -15.43 1.53
N SER A 136 -24.23 -15.74 1.16
CA SER A 136 -25.27 -14.70 0.95
C SER A 136 -26.12 -14.55 2.21
N THR A 137 -26.65 -13.36 2.44
CA THR A 137 -27.28 -13.00 3.73
C THR A 137 -28.75 -12.61 3.63
N GLY A 138 -29.44 -12.95 2.54
CA GLY A 138 -30.86 -12.66 2.42
C GLY A 138 -31.69 -13.41 3.48
N LEU A 139 -32.83 -12.85 3.88
CA LEU A 139 -33.70 -13.36 4.97
C LEU A 139 -33.12 -13.19 6.39
N SER A 140 -31.87 -12.78 6.53
CA SER A 140 -31.17 -12.77 7.82
C SER A 140 -31.08 -11.38 8.42
N THR A 141 -31.15 -11.34 9.75
CA THR A 141 -30.75 -10.17 10.53
C THR A 141 -29.23 -10.04 10.56
N GLU A 142 -28.74 -8.84 10.88
CA GLU A 142 -27.30 -8.63 11.03
C GLU A 142 -26.69 -9.52 12.12
N ALA A 143 -27.42 -9.77 13.22
CA ALA A 143 -26.96 -10.65 14.29
C ALA A 143 -26.72 -12.09 13.77
N GLU A 144 -27.65 -12.65 13.00
CA GLU A 144 -27.51 -13.99 12.41
C GLU A 144 -26.31 -14.05 11.44
N VAL A 145 -26.05 -12.97 10.68
CA VAL A 145 -24.87 -12.89 9.80
C VAL A 145 -23.58 -12.93 10.61
N LEU A 146 -23.47 -12.11 11.66
CA LEU A 146 -22.27 -12.07 12.51
C LEU A 146 -22.07 -13.40 13.27
N GLU A 147 -23.15 -14.04 13.70
CA GLU A 147 -23.10 -15.36 14.33
C GLU A 147 -22.63 -16.44 13.36
N ALA A 148 -23.12 -16.45 12.12
CA ALA A 148 -22.69 -17.39 11.09
C ALA A 148 -21.21 -17.20 10.72
N VAL A 149 -20.76 -15.94 10.56
CA VAL A 149 -19.35 -15.62 10.33
C VAL A 149 -18.48 -16.12 11.48
N SER A 150 -18.86 -15.83 12.73
CA SER A 150 -18.16 -16.30 13.93
C SER A 150 -18.12 -17.84 13.99
N PHE A 151 -19.23 -18.50 13.67
CA PHE A 151 -19.32 -19.95 13.63
C PHE A 151 -18.35 -20.55 12.60
N ILE A 152 -18.31 -20.03 11.38
CA ILE A 152 -17.37 -20.47 10.31
C ILE A 152 -15.92 -20.28 10.76
N GLN A 153 -15.58 -19.12 11.32
CA GLN A 153 -14.23 -18.81 11.81
C GLN A 153 -13.80 -19.69 12.99
N ASN A 154 -14.74 -20.08 13.85
CA ASN A 154 -14.48 -21.02 14.95
C ASN A 154 -14.32 -22.46 14.46
N CYS A 155 -15.03 -22.85 13.38
CA CYS A 155 -14.82 -24.15 12.73
C CYS A 155 -13.43 -24.22 12.09
N ASN A 156 -12.97 -23.13 11.47
CA ASN A 156 -11.65 -23.07 10.87
C ASN A 156 -11.08 -21.62 10.85
N PRO A 157 -10.00 -21.33 11.59
CA PRO A 157 -9.45 -19.98 11.71
C PRO A 157 -8.96 -19.32 10.41
N ILE A 158 -8.77 -20.07 9.31
CA ILE A 158 -8.38 -19.50 8.01
C ILE A 158 -9.41 -18.47 7.51
N TYR A 159 -10.68 -18.61 7.90
CA TYR A 159 -11.76 -17.69 7.50
C TYR A 159 -11.75 -16.35 8.25
N LYS A 160 -10.76 -16.12 9.13
CA LYS A 160 -10.45 -14.77 9.62
C LYS A 160 -9.72 -13.94 8.57
N ASP A 161 -9.08 -14.59 7.59
CA ASP A 161 -8.46 -13.93 6.46
C ASP A 161 -9.55 -13.43 5.49
N PRO A 162 -9.61 -12.13 5.16
CA PRO A 162 -10.59 -11.58 4.22
C PRO A 162 -10.46 -12.14 2.80
N SER A 163 -9.36 -12.84 2.47
CA SER A 163 -9.21 -13.57 1.20
C SER A 163 -9.82 -14.98 1.20
N MET A 164 -10.34 -15.43 2.35
CA MET A 164 -10.93 -16.76 2.52
C MET A 164 -12.45 -16.75 2.74
N LEU A 165 -13.04 -15.62 3.18
CA LEU A 165 -14.47 -15.51 3.41
C LEU A 165 -15.02 -14.19 2.85
N ALA A 166 -16.05 -14.28 2.00
CA ALA A 166 -16.83 -13.14 1.53
C ALA A 166 -18.27 -13.17 2.03
N VAL A 167 -18.82 -12.00 2.34
CA VAL A 167 -20.21 -11.81 2.79
C VAL A 167 -20.96 -10.98 1.76
N LEU A 168 -22.00 -11.55 1.14
CA LEU A 168 -22.78 -10.88 0.12
C LEU A 168 -24.10 -10.35 0.68
N GLN A 169 -24.31 -9.03 0.56
CA GLN A 169 -25.63 -8.45 0.71
C GLN A 169 -26.56 -9.04 -0.35
N CYS A 170 -27.77 -9.42 0.07
CA CYS A 170 -28.73 -10.11 -0.77
C CYS A 170 -30.15 -9.89 -0.24
N THR A 171 -31.12 -9.77 -1.14
CA THR A 171 -32.55 -9.83 -0.79
C THR A 171 -33.17 -11.00 -1.54
N SER A 172 -33.68 -12.01 -0.82
CA SER A 172 -34.13 -13.29 -1.39
C SER A 172 -35.55 -13.22 -1.99
N MET A 173 -35.73 -12.42 -3.03
CA MET A 173 -36.97 -12.27 -3.80
C MET A 173 -36.66 -12.04 -5.29
N TYR A 174 -37.50 -12.53 -6.19
CA TYR A 174 -37.18 -12.65 -7.62
C TYR A 174 -38.38 -12.15 -8.47
N PRO A 175 -38.43 -10.87 -8.89
CA PRO A 175 -37.44 -9.80 -8.68
C PRO A 175 -37.65 -9.00 -7.38
N ILE A 176 -36.67 -8.18 -7.03
CA ILE A 176 -36.81 -7.09 -6.05
C ILE A 176 -36.94 -5.71 -6.73
N ASN A 177 -37.59 -4.75 -6.05
CA ASN A 177 -37.55 -3.35 -6.49
C ASN A 177 -36.20 -2.71 -6.12
N PRO A 178 -35.78 -1.61 -6.79
CA PRO A 178 -34.53 -0.93 -6.46
C PRO A 178 -34.40 -0.52 -4.98
N GLY A 179 -35.51 -0.15 -4.34
CA GLY A 179 -35.54 0.21 -2.92
C GLY A 179 -35.22 -0.94 -1.97
N ASP A 180 -35.41 -2.19 -2.40
CA ASP A 180 -35.23 -3.39 -1.57
C ASP A 180 -33.80 -3.98 -1.67
N ALA A 181 -32.93 -3.40 -2.50
CA ALA A 181 -31.55 -3.87 -2.68
C ALA A 181 -30.66 -3.59 -1.47
N HIS A 182 -30.85 -2.41 -0.85
CA HIS A 182 -30.13 -1.95 0.35
C HIS A 182 -28.59 -2.11 0.27
N LEU A 183 -27.97 -1.61 -0.81
CA LEU A 183 -26.53 -1.76 -1.06
C LEU A 183 -25.63 -1.21 0.06
N SER A 184 -26.09 -0.22 0.84
CA SER A 184 -25.36 0.31 2.02
C SER A 184 -25.07 -0.74 3.09
N VAL A 185 -25.80 -1.87 3.12
CA VAL A 185 -25.52 -2.99 4.03
C VAL A 185 -24.13 -3.58 3.79
N MET A 186 -23.60 -3.54 2.56
CA MET A 186 -22.24 -3.98 2.27
C MET A 186 -21.20 -3.23 3.10
N GLN A 187 -21.37 -1.91 3.25
CA GLN A 187 -20.48 -1.09 4.07
C GLN A 187 -20.57 -1.49 5.55
N SER A 188 -21.79 -1.72 6.07
CA SER A 188 -21.99 -2.23 7.44
C SER A 188 -21.26 -3.56 7.66
N PHE A 189 -21.37 -4.51 6.72
CA PHE A 189 -20.65 -5.78 6.80
C PHE A 189 -19.14 -5.57 6.75
N LYS A 190 -18.64 -4.69 5.89
CA LYS A 190 -17.20 -4.40 5.78
C LYS A 190 -16.65 -3.85 7.09
N GLU A 191 -17.34 -2.89 7.69
CA GLU A 191 -16.96 -2.26 8.96
C GLU A 191 -16.99 -3.26 10.14
N LYS A 192 -18.00 -4.13 10.20
CA LYS A 192 -18.20 -5.04 11.33
C LYS A 192 -17.37 -6.31 11.26
N THR A 193 -17.06 -6.79 10.06
CA THR A 193 -16.37 -8.07 9.88
C THR A 193 -14.93 -7.92 9.39
N GLY A 194 -14.60 -6.81 8.72
CA GLY A 194 -13.32 -6.63 8.02
C GLY A 194 -13.13 -7.55 6.79
N LEU A 195 -14.14 -8.36 6.45
CA LEU A 195 -14.07 -9.37 5.40
C LEU A 195 -14.26 -8.79 4.00
N CYS A 196 -14.06 -9.62 2.98
CA CYS A 196 -14.50 -9.31 1.62
C CYS A 196 -16.03 -9.15 1.61
N VAL A 197 -16.53 -8.12 0.93
CA VAL A 197 -17.98 -7.88 0.81
C VAL A 197 -18.41 -7.78 -0.64
N GLY A 198 -19.65 -8.14 -0.92
CA GLY A 198 -20.18 -8.06 -2.26
C GLY A 198 -21.69 -8.06 -2.32
N TYR A 199 -22.23 -8.27 -3.52
CA TYR A 199 -23.66 -8.20 -3.78
C TYR A 199 -24.14 -9.39 -4.60
N SER A 200 -25.22 -10.02 -4.14
CA SER A 200 -25.96 -11.06 -4.86
C SER A 200 -27.28 -10.45 -5.32
N ASP A 201 -27.39 -10.19 -6.62
CA ASP A 201 -28.44 -9.37 -7.21
C ASP A 201 -29.65 -10.17 -7.69
N HIS A 202 -30.85 -9.63 -7.43
CA HIS A 202 -32.12 -10.11 -7.96
C HIS A 202 -33.00 -8.96 -8.48
N THR A 203 -32.40 -7.80 -8.80
CA THR A 203 -33.08 -6.72 -9.52
C THR A 203 -33.24 -7.08 -10.99
N GLU A 204 -34.05 -6.28 -11.71
CA GLU A 204 -34.12 -6.40 -13.17
C GLU A 204 -33.02 -5.54 -13.82
N GLY A 205 -32.15 -6.20 -14.60
CA GLY A 205 -31.02 -5.58 -15.30
C GLY A 205 -29.81 -5.30 -14.39
N ALA A 206 -28.71 -4.79 -14.96
CA ALA A 206 -27.42 -4.71 -14.28
C ALA A 206 -27.18 -3.45 -13.42
N LYS A 207 -28.14 -2.53 -13.32
CA LYS A 207 -27.91 -1.21 -12.66
C LYS A 207 -27.49 -1.34 -11.19
N ALA A 208 -28.13 -2.26 -10.44
CA ALA A 208 -27.78 -2.45 -9.05
C ALA A 208 -26.35 -2.98 -8.89
N LEU A 209 -25.89 -3.85 -9.80
CA LEU A 209 -24.50 -4.33 -9.86
C LEU A 209 -23.52 -3.17 -10.10
N HIS A 210 -23.81 -2.25 -11.02
CA HIS A 210 -22.96 -1.06 -11.26
C HIS A 210 -22.80 -0.23 -9.99
N TYR A 211 -23.91 0.07 -9.30
CA TYR A 211 -23.87 0.82 -8.06
C TYR A 211 -23.17 0.06 -6.94
N ALA A 212 -23.31 -1.27 -6.88
CA ALA A 212 -22.62 -2.09 -5.91
C ALA A 212 -21.09 -1.96 -6.06
N VAL A 213 -20.57 -1.99 -7.29
CA VAL A 213 -19.14 -1.76 -7.56
C VAL A 213 -18.69 -0.36 -7.17
N ALA A 214 -19.48 0.66 -7.52
CA ALA A 214 -19.19 2.04 -7.12
C ALA A 214 -19.13 2.20 -5.59
N MET A 215 -19.91 1.39 -4.85
CA MET A 215 -19.96 1.32 -3.39
C MET A 215 -18.95 0.33 -2.77
N GLY A 216 -18.05 -0.25 -3.57
CA GLY A 216 -16.95 -1.08 -3.08
C GLY A 216 -17.22 -2.58 -3.00
N ALA A 217 -18.19 -3.11 -3.75
CA ALA A 217 -18.38 -4.56 -3.89
C ALA A 217 -17.13 -5.23 -4.50
N GLU A 218 -16.63 -6.27 -3.84
CA GLU A 218 -15.48 -7.09 -4.26
C GLU A 218 -15.93 -8.41 -4.92
N VAL A 219 -17.20 -8.77 -4.78
CA VAL A 219 -17.82 -9.95 -5.41
C VAL A 219 -19.20 -9.55 -5.92
N LEU A 220 -19.55 -10.00 -7.13
CA LEU A 220 -20.87 -9.85 -7.73
C LEU A 220 -21.41 -11.22 -8.14
N GLU A 221 -22.63 -11.52 -7.71
CA GLU A 221 -23.40 -12.67 -8.19
C GLU A 221 -24.69 -12.18 -8.85
N PHE A 222 -24.98 -12.73 -10.03
CA PHE A 222 -26.19 -12.45 -10.79
C PHE A 222 -26.65 -13.73 -11.51
N HIS A 223 -27.96 -13.89 -11.66
CA HIS A 223 -28.49 -15.00 -12.46
C HIS A 223 -28.16 -14.82 -13.94
N PHE A 224 -28.10 -15.91 -14.69
CA PHE A 224 -27.70 -15.90 -16.09
C PHE A 224 -28.64 -16.72 -16.98
N THR A 225 -28.97 -16.18 -18.16
CA THR A 225 -29.87 -16.80 -19.13
C THR A 225 -29.47 -16.49 -20.58
N ASP A 226 -30.00 -17.24 -21.52
CA ASP A 226 -29.93 -16.95 -22.96
C ASP A 226 -30.90 -15.83 -23.37
N GLU A 227 -32.15 -15.91 -22.91
CA GLU A 227 -33.23 -14.96 -23.15
C GLU A 227 -34.21 -14.94 -21.97
N ARG A 228 -35.02 -13.88 -21.88
CA ARG A 228 -36.08 -13.73 -20.86
C ARG A 228 -37.48 -13.96 -21.41
N GLU A 229 -37.69 -13.60 -22.68
CA GLU A 229 -39.00 -13.66 -23.32
C GLU A 229 -39.44 -15.12 -23.52
N GLY A 230 -40.71 -15.42 -23.27
CA GLY A 230 -41.26 -16.77 -23.45
C GLY A 230 -40.88 -17.81 -22.38
N LYS A 231 -40.00 -17.49 -21.43
CA LYS A 231 -39.63 -18.39 -20.32
C LYS A 231 -40.67 -18.39 -19.20
N SER A 232 -40.84 -19.54 -18.54
CA SER A 232 -41.84 -19.71 -17.47
C SER A 232 -41.25 -19.70 -16.07
N PHE A 233 -39.99 -20.12 -15.92
CA PHE A 233 -39.30 -20.07 -14.65
C PHE A 233 -38.91 -18.63 -14.30
N ARG A 234 -39.27 -18.19 -13.08
CA ARG A 234 -39.24 -16.77 -12.71
C ARG A 234 -37.84 -16.17 -12.70
N ASP A 235 -36.80 -16.97 -12.44
CA ASP A 235 -35.45 -16.45 -12.25
C ASP A 235 -34.86 -15.97 -13.60
N HIS A 236 -35.37 -16.45 -14.75
CA HIS A 236 -35.06 -15.88 -16.06
C HIS A 236 -35.31 -14.37 -16.11
N LYS A 237 -36.32 -13.87 -15.38
CA LYS A 237 -36.68 -12.44 -15.36
C LYS A 237 -35.57 -11.56 -14.77
N VAL A 238 -34.87 -12.04 -13.74
CA VAL A 238 -33.76 -11.31 -13.07
C VAL A 238 -32.40 -11.64 -13.67
N SER A 239 -32.35 -12.62 -14.56
CA SER A 239 -31.09 -13.11 -15.14
C SER A 239 -30.53 -12.12 -16.16
N LEU A 240 -29.21 -11.94 -16.18
CA LEU A 240 -28.50 -11.25 -17.25
C LEU A 240 -28.31 -12.15 -18.47
N MET A 241 -28.34 -11.54 -19.65
CA MET A 241 -28.01 -12.14 -20.93
C MET A 241 -26.53 -11.89 -21.29
N PRO A 242 -25.95 -12.64 -22.24
CA PRO A 242 -24.53 -12.52 -22.57
C PRO A 242 -24.04 -11.10 -22.90
N ASN A 243 -24.86 -10.30 -23.59
CA ASN A 243 -24.51 -8.92 -23.92
C ASN A 243 -24.50 -8.01 -22.69
N GLU A 244 -25.44 -8.20 -21.75
CA GLU A 244 -25.53 -7.40 -20.53
C GLU A 244 -24.37 -7.70 -19.57
N VAL A 245 -23.86 -8.93 -19.56
CA VAL A 245 -22.63 -9.27 -18.81
C VAL A 245 -21.41 -8.57 -19.41
N LYS A 246 -21.31 -8.52 -20.74
CA LYS A 246 -20.23 -7.79 -21.43
C LYS A 246 -20.31 -6.28 -21.18
N GLU A 247 -21.51 -5.72 -21.17
CA GLU A 247 -21.76 -4.32 -20.81
C GLU A 247 -21.39 -4.05 -19.35
N LEU A 248 -21.78 -4.93 -18.42
CA LEU A 248 -21.39 -4.86 -17.00
C LEU A 248 -19.86 -4.81 -16.86
N ILE A 249 -19.11 -5.69 -17.53
CA ILE A 249 -17.64 -5.71 -17.49
C ILE A 249 -17.04 -4.39 -18.00
N GLN A 250 -17.60 -3.81 -19.06
CA GLN A 250 -17.14 -2.52 -19.58
C GLN A 250 -17.40 -1.39 -18.58
N GLU A 251 -18.57 -1.38 -17.96
CA GLU A 251 -18.94 -0.36 -16.98
C GLU A 251 -18.10 -0.47 -15.71
N ILE A 252 -17.77 -1.68 -15.25
CA ILE A 252 -16.86 -1.89 -14.11
C ILE A 252 -15.52 -1.20 -14.33
N LYS A 253 -14.92 -1.37 -15.52
CA LYS A 253 -13.65 -0.72 -15.87
C LYS A 253 -13.76 0.81 -15.84
N LEU A 254 -14.89 1.34 -16.29
CA LEU A 254 -15.15 2.77 -16.26
C LEU A 254 -15.32 3.30 -14.83
N ILE A 255 -16.09 2.59 -14.00
CA ILE A 255 -16.27 2.92 -12.58
C ILE A 255 -14.92 2.94 -11.85
N GLN A 256 -14.08 1.94 -12.07
CA GLN A 256 -12.74 1.88 -11.46
C GLN A 256 -11.84 3.03 -11.89
N ALA A 257 -11.88 3.40 -13.18
CA ALA A 257 -11.16 4.56 -13.69
C ALA A 257 -11.62 5.85 -13.02
N TYR A 258 -12.93 6.00 -12.75
CA TYR A 258 -13.46 7.15 -12.01
C TYR A 258 -13.16 7.11 -10.51
N GLN A 259 -13.12 5.93 -9.88
CA GLN A 259 -12.78 5.79 -8.47
C GLN A 259 -11.33 6.20 -8.19
N GLY A 260 -10.39 5.81 -9.06
CA GLY A 260 -8.99 6.22 -8.97
C GLY A 260 -8.35 5.93 -7.61
N GLU A 261 -7.47 6.82 -7.17
CA GLU A 261 -6.81 6.74 -5.86
C GLU A 261 -7.57 7.54 -4.80
N GLY A 262 -7.61 7.03 -3.55
CA GLY A 262 -8.25 7.71 -2.43
C GLY A 262 -7.45 8.88 -1.84
N GLU A 263 -6.25 9.17 -2.34
CA GLU A 263 -5.39 10.24 -1.87
C GLU A 263 -5.69 11.55 -2.62
N LYS A 264 -6.06 12.62 -1.90
CA LYS A 264 -6.24 13.93 -2.51
C LYS A 264 -4.89 14.62 -2.74
N LYS A 265 -4.47 14.64 -4.01
CA LYS A 265 -3.32 15.42 -4.51
C LYS A 265 -3.70 16.19 -5.79
N PRO A 266 -2.89 17.17 -6.22
CA PRO A 266 -2.93 17.63 -7.60
C PRO A 266 -2.63 16.46 -8.53
N THR A 267 -3.38 16.36 -9.62
CA THR A 267 -3.15 15.39 -10.67
C THR A 267 -1.97 15.83 -11.55
N GLN A 268 -1.30 14.88 -12.22
CA GLN A 268 -0.15 15.20 -13.07
C GLN A 268 -0.49 16.24 -14.16
N ILE A 269 -1.69 16.15 -14.74
CA ILE A 269 -2.15 17.13 -15.74
C ILE A 269 -2.30 18.54 -15.16
N GLU A 270 -2.58 18.70 -13.86
CA GLU A 270 -2.54 20.02 -13.22
C GLU A 270 -1.10 20.54 -13.10
N LEU A 271 -0.16 19.67 -12.74
CA LEU A 271 1.26 20.01 -12.55
C LEU A 271 1.98 20.32 -13.86
N ASP A 272 1.76 19.51 -14.90
CA ASP A 272 2.38 19.69 -16.23
C ASP A 272 1.97 21.03 -16.88
N ASN A 273 0.81 21.58 -16.47
CA ASN A 273 0.30 22.87 -16.93
C ASN A 273 0.59 24.01 -15.95
N GLY A 274 1.36 23.77 -14.88
CA GLY A 274 1.72 24.78 -13.88
C GLY A 274 0.51 25.40 -13.18
N HIS A 275 -0.59 24.65 -13.00
CA HIS A 275 -1.82 25.17 -12.40
C HIS A 275 -1.68 25.41 -10.89
N GLU A 276 -0.79 24.67 -10.22
CA GLU A 276 -0.41 24.90 -8.83
C GLU A 276 0.21 26.28 -8.60
N LEU A 277 0.85 26.87 -9.60
CA LEU A 277 1.33 28.25 -9.55
C LEU A 277 0.30 29.21 -10.14
N SER A 278 -0.18 28.97 -11.36
CA SER A 278 -1.02 29.94 -12.08
C SER A 278 -2.41 30.13 -11.48
N PHE A 279 -3.02 29.09 -10.87
CA PHE A 279 -4.38 29.14 -10.33
C PHE A 279 -4.42 29.33 -8.82
N ARG A 280 -3.29 29.20 -8.11
CA ARG A 280 -3.19 29.56 -6.69
C ARG A 280 -2.86 31.04 -6.54
N ARG A 281 -3.03 31.57 -5.32
CA ARG A 281 -2.83 32.99 -5.02
C ARG A 281 -1.61 33.18 -4.12
N ALA A 282 -0.91 34.29 -4.33
CA ALA A 282 0.11 34.82 -3.43
C ALA A 282 -0.38 36.14 -2.81
N VAL A 283 0.38 36.64 -1.82
CA VAL A 283 0.18 37.95 -1.20
C VAL A 283 0.84 39.02 -2.04
N TYR A 284 0.09 40.08 -2.33
CA TYR A 284 0.52 41.23 -3.11
C TYR A 284 0.18 42.52 -2.36
N PRO A 285 0.95 43.60 -2.53
CA PRO A 285 0.53 44.91 -2.06
C PRO A 285 -0.61 45.43 -2.96
N ASN A 286 -1.63 46.05 -2.40
CA ASN A 286 -2.75 46.61 -3.19
C ASN A 286 -2.52 48.08 -3.63
N GLN A 287 -1.40 48.66 -3.20
CA GLN A 287 -0.96 50.02 -3.49
C GLN A 287 0.57 50.08 -3.40
N ASP A 288 1.20 51.17 -3.83
CA ASP A 288 2.64 51.37 -3.68
C ASP A 288 3.01 51.54 -2.18
N LEU A 289 4.07 50.86 -1.72
CA LEU A 289 4.55 50.92 -0.33
C LEU A 289 6.04 51.27 -0.28
N LYS A 290 6.43 52.03 0.74
CA LYS A 290 7.83 52.47 0.94
C LYS A 290 8.58 51.54 1.88
N ALA A 291 9.91 51.49 1.72
CA ALA A 291 10.78 50.86 2.70
C ALA A 291 10.48 51.42 4.10
N GLY A 292 10.40 50.52 5.08
CA GLY A 292 10.00 50.83 6.45
C GLY A 292 8.49 50.79 6.71
N THR A 293 7.62 50.64 5.71
CA THR A 293 6.18 50.48 5.91
C THR A 293 5.88 49.20 6.71
N VAL A 294 4.98 49.30 7.69
CA VAL A 294 4.43 48.14 8.40
C VAL A 294 3.26 47.59 7.59
N LEU A 295 3.33 46.31 7.24
CA LEU A 295 2.30 45.63 6.45
C LEU A 295 1.02 45.45 7.27
N SER A 296 -0.12 45.69 6.64
CA SER A 296 -1.45 45.61 7.25
C SER A 296 -2.47 45.04 6.27
N ALA A 297 -3.62 44.59 6.76
CA ALA A 297 -4.64 43.97 5.90
C ALA A 297 -5.18 44.95 4.85
N GLU A 298 -5.13 46.26 5.16
CA GLU A 298 -5.58 47.34 4.28
C GLU A 298 -4.62 47.63 3.13
N ASN A 299 -3.33 47.27 3.26
CA ASN A 299 -2.32 47.54 2.23
C ASN A 299 -1.87 46.28 1.46
N LEU A 300 -2.39 45.11 1.84
CA LEU A 300 -2.18 43.84 1.16
C LEU A 300 -3.46 43.35 0.46
N THR A 301 -3.29 42.41 -0.45
CA THR A 301 -4.35 41.66 -1.13
C THR A 301 -3.81 40.29 -1.53
N VAL A 302 -4.67 39.40 -2.00
CA VAL A 302 -4.28 38.08 -2.53
C VAL A 302 -4.73 37.93 -3.98
N LEU A 303 -3.76 37.78 -4.88
CA LEU A 303 -3.97 37.70 -6.33
C LEU A 303 -3.29 36.46 -6.90
N ARG A 304 -3.66 36.10 -8.13
CA ARG A 304 -2.96 35.10 -8.93
C ARG A 304 -1.88 35.78 -9.78
N PRO A 305 -0.79 35.09 -10.15
CA PRO A 305 -0.41 33.72 -9.78
C PRO A 305 0.14 33.61 -8.34
N ASN A 306 0.41 32.40 -7.86
CA ASN A 306 1.09 32.16 -6.59
C ASN A 306 2.60 32.39 -6.72
N HIS A 307 2.99 33.64 -6.98
CA HIS A 307 4.39 34.04 -7.05
C HIS A 307 4.80 34.82 -5.81
N GLY A 308 5.94 34.47 -5.24
CA GLY A 308 6.44 35.11 -4.03
C GLY A 308 5.84 34.45 -2.79
N ILE A 309 5.38 35.26 -1.84
CA ILE A 309 4.84 34.76 -0.58
C ILE A 309 3.42 34.19 -0.78
N ASP A 310 3.24 32.89 -0.51
CA ASP A 310 1.97 32.19 -0.65
C ASP A 310 0.85 32.85 0.18
N ALA A 311 -0.38 32.88 -0.36
CA ALA A 311 -1.52 33.54 0.28
C ALA A 311 -1.84 33.01 1.69
N ARG A 312 -1.43 31.78 2.04
CA ARG A 312 -1.56 31.23 3.39
C ARG A 312 -0.81 32.04 4.45
N HIS A 313 0.20 32.81 4.05
CA HIS A 313 1.02 33.63 4.94
C HIS A 313 0.52 35.07 5.08
N PHE A 314 -0.65 35.41 4.53
CA PHE A 314 -1.20 36.76 4.59
C PHE A 314 -1.22 37.33 6.01
N ASP A 315 -1.76 36.58 6.97
CA ASP A 315 -1.86 37.03 8.36
C ASP A 315 -0.49 37.13 9.04
N SER A 316 0.45 36.24 8.69
CA SER A 316 1.82 36.25 9.21
C SER A 316 2.62 37.47 8.76
N LEU A 317 2.27 38.06 7.62
CA LEU A 317 2.88 39.30 7.13
C LEU A 317 2.39 40.54 7.88
N ILE A 318 1.23 40.48 8.52
CA ILE A 318 0.68 41.62 9.24
C ILE A 318 1.59 42.00 10.40
N GLY A 319 1.93 43.28 10.49
CA GLY A 319 2.86 43.80 11.49
C GLY A 319 4.34 43.66 11.13
N LYS A 320 4.68 42.93 10.07
CA LYS A 320 6.06 42.89 9.54
C LYS A 320 6.40 44.19 8.82
N ARG A 321 7.69 44.49 8.70
CA ARG A 321 8.19 45.71 8.07
C ARG A 321 8.79 45.41 6.70
N LEU A 322 8.52 46.26 5.72
CA LEU A 322 9.09 46.14 4.39
C LEU A 322 10.53 46.71 4.38
N LEU A 323 11.49 46.02 3.76
CA LEU A 323 12.90 46.41 3.69
C LEU A 323 13.25 47.28 2.47
N LYS A 324 12.41 47.28 1.43
CA LYS A 324 12.60 48.04 0.18
C LYS A 324 11.28 48.55 -0.37
N ASP A 325 11.30 49.58 -1.22
CA ASP A 325 10.08 50.06 -1.89
C ASP A 325 9.47 48.95 -2.79
N VAL A 326 8.14 48.83 -2.82
CA VAL A 326 7.39 47.92 -3.71
C VAL A 326 6.20 48.63 -4.35
N GLN A 327 5.89 48.27 -5.60
CA GLN A 327 4.73 48.80 -6.33
C GLN A 327 3.47 47.98 -6.08
N ALA A 328 2.29 48.58 -6.28
CA ALA A 328 1.02 47.87 -6.28
C ALA A 328 1.08 46.62 -7.18
N HIS A 329 0.64 45.48 -6.65
CA HIS A 329 0.64 44.16 -7.29
C HIS A 329 2.02 43.61 -7.69
N GLN A 330 3.11 44.21 -7.19
CA GLN A 330 4.44 43.62 -7.32
C GLN A 330 4.55 42.34 -6.49
N LYS A 331 5.19 41.31 -7.05
CA LYS A 331 5.55 40.09 -6.32
C LYS A 331 6.32 40.44 -5.04
N LEU A 332 5.82 40.02 -3.88
CA LEU A 332 6.56 40.11 -2.61
C LEU A 332 7.46 38.89 -2.47
N GLU A 333 8.77 39.12 -2.31
CA GLU A 333 9.71 38.05 -1.94
C GLU A 333 10.03 38.11 -0.45
N THR A 334 10.47 36.99 0.09
CA THR A 334 10.75 36.81 1.52
C THR A 334 11.83 37.78 2.02
N GLU A 335 12.85 38.04 1.22
CA GLU A 335 13.96 38.95 1.53
C GLU A 335 13.53 40.42 1.55
N MET A 336 12.31 40.72 1.09
CA MET A 336 11.74 42.07 1.17
C MET A 336 11.15 42.36 2.54
N ILE A 337 11.03 41.37 3.42
CA ILE A 337 10.30 41.46 4.68
C ILE A 337 11.28 41.31 5.87
N ASP A 338 11.27 42.31 6.75
CA ASP A 338 12.13 42.36 7.93
C ASP A 338 11.78 41.23 8.91
N GLY A 339 12.80 40.47 9.32
CA GLY A 339 12.63 39.31 10.18
C GLY A 339 11.72 38.23 9.58
N TRP A 340 11.69 38.12 8.24
CA TRP A 340 11.07 37.01 7.53
C TRP A 340 12.14 36.01 7.10
N GLN A 341 12.03 34.78 7.58
CA GLN A 341 12.93 33.71 7.17
C GLN A 341 12.35 33.05 5.92
N SER A 342 13.16 32.93 4.85
CA SER A 342 12.79 32.19 3.65
C SER A 342 12.40 30.77 4.05
N GLU A 343 11.29 30.25 3.54
CA GLU A 343 10.89 28.86 3.82
C GLU A 343 12.04 27.93 3.42
N ALA A 344 12.43 27.02 4.30
CA ALA A 344 13.52 26.11 4.00
C ALA A 344 13.17 25.24 2.78
N SER A 345 14.02 25.24 1.75
CA SER A 345 13.86 24.35 0.60
C SER A 345 14.00 22.88 1.04
N CYS A 346 13.15 22.01 0.50
CA CYS A 346 13.28 20.58 0.71
C CYS A 346 14.66 20.07 0.25
N PRO A 347 15.43 19.36 1.10
CA PRO A 347 16.75 18.86 0.71
C PRO A 347 16.67 17.77 -0.36
N LEU A 348 15.56 17.03 -0.42
CA LEU A 348 15.37 15.90 -1.33
C LEU A 348 14.94 16.33 -2.74
N CYS A 349 13.90 17.16 -2.88
CA CYS A 349 13.34 17.55 -4.18
C CYS A 349 13.48 19.04 -4.53
N LYS A 350 14.12 19.82 -3.66
CA LYS A 350 14.35 21.28 -3.80
C LYS A 350 13.07 22.14 -3.87
N SER A 351 11.89 21.55 -3.58
CA SER A 351 10.63 22.28 -3.46
C SER A 351 10.62 23.21 -2.24
N GLU A 352 10.28 24.47 -2.46
CA GLU A 352 9.97 25.44 -1.41
C GLU A 352 8.54 25.24 -0.83
N VAL A 353 7.70 24.44 -1.49
CA VAL A 353 6.34 24.15 -1.01
C VAL A 353 6.40 23.06 0.07
N ASN A 354 6.30 23.47 1.32
CA ASN A 354 6.31 22.59 2.48
C ASN A 354 5.48 23.18 3.62
N ASN A 355 5.23 22.39 4.67
CA ASN A 355 4.43 22.78 5.82
C ASN A 355 5.24 22.61 7.10
N LEU A 356 5.14 23.57 8.02
CA LEU A 356 5.68 23.42 9.36
C LEU A 356 4.93 22.31 10.11
N VAL A 357 5.67 21.34 10.64
CA VAL A 357 5.13 20.28 11.50
C VAL A 357 5.32 20.66 12.97
N SER A 358 6.52 21.09 13.33
CA SER A 358 6.86 21.51 14.68
C SER A 358 8.06 22.45 14.68
N ALA A 359 8.15 23.31 15.69
CA ALA A 359 9.31 24.17 15.93
C ALA A 359 9.87 23.89 17.34
N LEU A 360 11.19 23.79 17.44
CA LEU A 360 11.96 23.57 18.65
C LEU A 360 12.78 24.83 18.93
N GLU A 361 12.55 25.43 20.09
CA GLU A 361 13.34 26.57 20.60
C GLU A 361 14.40 26.12 21.63
N ALA A 362 14.43 24.82 21.94
CA ALA A 362 15.40 24.21 22.83
C ALA A 362 15.83 22.84 22.30
N LYS A 363 17.09 22.50 22.52
CA LYS A 363 17.69 21.21 22.13
C LYS A 363 17.01 20.06 22.89
N PRO A 364 16.56 18.99 22.21
CA PRO A 364 16.10 17.77 22.89
C PRO A 364 17.16 17.18 23.83
N GLU A 365 16.69 16.43 24.83
CA GLU A 365 17.55 15.63 25.69
C GLU A 365 18.25 14.54 24.86
N GLY A 366 19.58 14.40 25.01
CA GLY A 366 20.38 13.40 24.30
C GLY A 366 20.85 13.80 22.89
N GLU A 367 20.32 14.85 22.29
CA GLU A 367 20.85 15.37 21.01
C GLU A 367 22.21 16.05 21.22
N THR A 368 23.14 15.86 20.30
CA THR A 368 24.47 16.49 20.33
C THR A 368 24.35 18.00 20.05
N THR A 369 25.11 18.82 20.77
CA THR A 369 25.14 20.27 20.52
C THR A 369 26.08 20.57 19.36
N TYR A 370 25.53 21.07 18.26
CA TYR A 370 26.27 21.46 17.04
C TYR A 370 26.31 22.98 16.84
N LEU A 371 25.83 23.75 17.82
CA LEU A 371 25.74 25.21 17.72
C LEU A 371 27.03 25.87 18.21
N PRO A 372 27.54 26.89 17.48
CA PRO A 372 28.60 27.75 17.97
C PRO A 372 28.26 28.39 19.32
N GLU A 373 29.28 28.65 20.14
CA GLU A 373 29.13 29.22 21.47
C GLU A 373 28.38 30.58 21.41
N GLY A 374 27.30 30.72 22.18
CA GLY A 374 26.48 31.93 22.25
C GLY A 374 25.26 32.00 21.33
N MET A 375 25.03 31.00 20.46
CA MET A 375 23.83 30.92 19.62
C MET A 375 22.64 30.27 20.34
N ALA A 376 21.43 30.82 20.12
CA ALA A 376 20.19 30.21 20.60
C ALA A 376 19.77 29.04 19.69
N TYR A 377 19.29 27.95 20.30
CA TYR A 377 18.84 26.77 19.57
C TYR A 377 17.50 27.05 18.86
N TYR A 378 17.44 26.80 17.56
CA TYR A 378 16.19 26.84 16.82
C TYR A 378 16.17 25.85 15.67
N ARG A 379 15.10 25.06 15.59
CA ARG A 379 14.87 24.07 14.54
C ARG A 379 13.40 23.94 14.21
N GLU A 380 13.07 23.87 12.94
CA GLU A 380 11.79 23.43 12.45
C GLU A 380 11.88 22.02 11.89
N ILE A 381 10.84 21.22 12.14
CA ILE A 381 10.55 19.99 11.41
C ILE A 381 9.51 20.36 10.37
N ARG A 382 9.82 20.19 9.10
CA ARG A 382 8.95 20.56 7.98
C ARG A 382 8.61 19.34 7.13
N HIS A 383 7.43 19.35 6.53
CA HIS A 383 6.93 18.28 5.65
C HIS A 383 6.81 18.81 4.22
N CYS A 384 7.56 18.23 3.29
CA CYS A 384 7.54 18.62 1.89
C CYS A 384 6.24 18.19 1.22
N ALA A 385 5.52 19.14 0.60
CA ALA A 385 4.26 18.83 -0.09
C ALA A 385 4.46 18.13 -1.44
N HIS A 386 5.69 18.12 -1.97
CA HIS A 386 6.01 17.52 -3.26
C HIS A 386 6.47 16.05 -3.12
N CYS A 387 7.62 15.80 -2.50
CA CYS A 387 8.13 14.43 -2.33
C CYS A 387 7.65 13.74 -1.04
N GLY A 388 6.97 14.45 -0.14
CA GLY A 388 6.49 13.91 1.14
C GLY A 388 7.54 13.79 2.23
N VAL A 389 8.82 14.08 1.97
CA VAL A 389 9.87 13.91 2.99
C VAL A 389 9.64 14.88 4.15
N TYR A 390 9.92 14.41 5.37
CA TYR A 390 10.08 15.30 6.51
C TYR A 390 11.54 15.70 6.60
N PHE A 391 11.82 16.96 6.88
CA PHE A 391 13.18 17.45 6.97
C PHE A 391 13.34 18.50 8.05
N ASN A 392 14.58 18.58 8.51
CA ASN A 392 15.03 19.49 9.54
C ASN A 392 15.49 20.80 8.89
N ALA A 393 14.88 21.91 9.29
CA ALA A 393 15.10 23.26 8.76
C ALA A 393 15.58 24.18 9.88
N HIS A 394 16.71 24.86 9.70
CA HIS A 394 17.39 25.60 10.78
C HIS A 394 17.80 26.99 10.30
N ASN A 395 18.02 27.89 11.27
CA ASN A 395 18.31 29.30 11.00
C ASN A 395 19.75 29.58 10.56
N TYR A 396 20.59 28.55 10.47
CA TYR A 396 22.00 28.67 10.15
C TYR A 396 22.43 27.49 9.29
N ASP A 397 23.39 27.74 8.39
CA ASP A 397 24.06 26.68 7.67
C ASP A 397 25.00 25.94 8.64
N LEU A 398 24.45 24.94 9.32
CA LEU A 398 25.17 24.13 10.31
C LEU A 398 26.23 23.23 9.67
N PHE A 399 26.30 23.15 8.34
CA PHE A 399 26.99 22.08 7.62
C PHE A 399 27.95 22.63 6.57
N THR A 400 28.93 23.41 7.02
CA THR A 400 30.12 23.74 6.21
C THR A 400 31.01 22.51 6.06
N GLU A 401 31.93 22.47 5.09
CA GLU A 401 32.91 21.38 4.91
C GLU A 401 33.72 21.07 6.21
N GLU A 402 33.77 22.00 7.15
CA GLU A 402 34.45 21.88 8.45
C GLU A 402 33.64 21.07 9.49
N PHE A 403 32.32 20.96 9.34
CA PHE A 403 31.44 20.23 10.26
C PHE A 403 31.82 18.75 10.39
N TYR A 404 32.17 18.13 9.26
CA TYR A 404 32.62 16.74 9.20
C TYR A 404 34.14 16.59 9.40
N ALA A 405 34.92 17.66 9.28
CA ALA A 405 36.37 17.63 9.39
C ALA A 405 36.89 17.71 10.85
N GLY A 406 36.05 18.04 11.84
CA GLY A 406 36.52 18.17 13.23
C GLY A 406 35.48 18.05 14.35
N GLU A 407 34.28 18.60 14.22
CA GLU A 407 33.34 18.68 15.36
C GLU A 407 32.40 17.47 15.50
N TYR A 408 31.94 16.86 14.39
CA TYR A 408 31.20 15.59 14.44
C TYR A 408 32.06 14.44 15.00
N ASN A 409 33.35 14.42 14.64
CA ASN A 409 34.29 13.35 14.99
C ASN A 409 34.93 13.52 16.38
N SER A 410 34.96 14.73 16.96
CA SER A 410 35.60 14.98 18.27
C SER A 410 34.73 14.60 19.47
N ALA A 411 33.46 14.23 19.25
CA ALA A 411 32.56 13.79 20.33
C ALA A 411 32.73 12.32 20.74
N ILE A 412 33.55 11.53 20.04
CA ILE A 412 33.66 10.08 20.29
C ILE A 412 35.13 9.62 20.44
N GLU A 413 35.51 9.28 21.67
CA GLU A 413 36.79 8.63 21.95
C GLU A 413 36.82 7.18 21.41
N GLU A 414 37.96 6.73 20.87
CA GLU A 414 38.19 5.39 20.29
C GLU A 414 37.69 4.24 21.19
N GLY A 415 37.84 4.37 22.52
CA GLY A 415 37.38 3.38 23.49
C GLY A 415 35.84 3.21 23.57
N LYS A 416 35.07 4.25 23.26
CA LYS A 416 33.59 4.20 23.25
C LYS A 416 33.06 3.49 22.01
N LEU A 417 33.74 3.64 20.87
CA LEU A 417 33.36 2.98 19.61
C LEU A 417 33.59 1.46 19.66
N GLN A 418 34.76 1.02 20.15
CA GLN A 418 35.04 -0.41 20.34
C GLN A 418 34.02 -1.06 21.29
N GLY A 419 33.75 -0.44 22.44
CA GLY A 419 32.76 -0.94 23.39
C GLY A 419 31.32 -0.93 22.86
N ARG A 420 31.01 -0.08 21.86
CA ARG A 420 29.71 -0.10 21.16
C ARG A 420 29.65 -1.26 20.17
N PHE A 421 30.69 -1.44 19.36
CA PHE A 421 30.79 -2.56 18.42
C PHE A 421 30.61 -3.90 19.14
N GLU A 422 31.45 -4.16 20.16
CA GLU A 422 31.41 -5.40 20.95
C GLU A 422 30.04 -5.66 21.60
N ARG A 423 29.41 -4.61 22.13
CA ARG A 423 28.09 -4.73 22.75
C ARG A 423 27.03 -5.14 21.74
N VAL A 424 27.02 -4.54 20.56
CA VAL A 424 25.97 -4.77 19.55
C VAL A 424 26.14 -6.13 18.88
N ILE A 425 27.37 -6.55 18.56
CA ILE A 425 27.60 -7.87 17.96
C ILE A 425 27.26 -9.03 18.91
N ASN A 426 27.27 -8.78 20.23
CA ASN A 426 26.96 -9.76 21.27
C ASN A 426 25.48 -9.76 21.70
N LEU A 427 24.62 -8.94 21.10
CA LEU A 427 23.19 -8.97 21.40
C LEU A 427 22.56 -10.34 21.04
N PRO A 428 21.54 -10.80 21.79
CA PRO A 428 20.74 -11.95 21.39
C PRO A 428 20.10 -11.74 20.01
N GLU A 429 19.87 -12.82 19.26
CA GLU A 429 19.37 -12.75 17.88
C GLU A 429 18.06 -11.96 17.76
N GLY A 430 17.08 -12.22 18.62
CA GLY A 430 15.81 -11.48 18.64
C GLY A 430 15.88 -10.04 19.15
N GLN A 431 17.06 -9.54 19.52
CA GLN A 431 17.29 -8.17 20.01
C GLN A 431 18.24 -7.37 19.11
N SER A 432 18.73 -7.97 18.02
CA SER A 432 19.70 -7.33 17.13
C SER A 432 19.07 -6.91 15.81
N ASP A 433 18.85 -5.59 15.65
CA ASP A 433 18.42 -4.98 14.39
C ASP A 433 19.30 -5.44 13.22
N ASN A 434 20.63 -5.52 13.42
CA ASN A 434 21.58 -5.90 12.37
C ASN A 434 21.45 -7.36 11.92
N ARG A 435 21.18 -8.30 12.82
CA ARG A 435 21.00 -9.71 12.43
C ARG A 435 19.70 -9.89 11.64
N LEU A 436 18.61 -9.29 12.10
CA LEU A 436 17.34 -9.31 11.37
C LEU A 436 17.47 -8.61 10.01
N ARG A 437 18.30 -7.56 9.92
CA ARG A 437 18.66 -6.89 8.67
C ARG A 437 19.42 -7.77 7.70
N VAL A 438 20.43 -8.46 8.19
CA VAL A 438 21.21 -9.38 7.36
C VAL A 438 20.34 -10.54 6.88
N GLN A 439 19.46 -11.08 7.72
CA GLN A 439 18.53 -12.15 7.33
C GLN A 439 17.62 -11.74 6.15
N ARG A 440 17.02 -10.54 6.20
CA ARG A 440 16.18 -10.05 5.09
C ARG A 440 16.98 -9.82 3.81
N ILE A 441 18.21 -9.33 3.91
CA ILE A 441 19.11 -9.14 2.77
C ILE A 441 19.49 -10.47 2.13
N ILE A 442 19.86 -11.46 2.94
CA ILE A 442 20.20 -12.81 2.47
C ILE A 442 19.02 -13.43 1.71
N GLN A 443 17.82 -13.40 2.31
CA GLN A 443 16.61 -13.92 1.68
C GLN A 443 16.32 -13.25 0.34
N TYR A 444 16.48 -11.93 0.25
CA TYR A 444 16.33 -11.23 -1.02
C TYR A 444 17.40 -11.67 -2.03
N CYS A 445 18.67 -11.73 -1.62
CA CYS A 445 19.77 -12.09 -2.52
C CYS A 445 19.61 -13.50 -3.10
N GLU A 446 19.19 -14.48 -2.29
CA GLU A 446 18.93 -15.86 -2.73
C GLU A 446 17.79 -15.97 -3.75
N LEU A 447 16.80 -15.09 -3.66
CA LEU A 447 15.60 -15.13 -4.50
C LEU A 447 15.74 -14.28 -5.77
N ALA A 448 16.42 -13.14 -5.68
CA ALA A 448 16.35 -12.09 -6.70
C ALA A 448 17.67 -11.84 -7.44
N LEU A 449 18.83 -12.12 -6.83
CA LEU A 449 20.12 -11.90 -7.50
C LEU A 449 20.56 -13.15 -8.25
N PRO A 450 21.20 -12.99 -9.43
CA PRO A 450 21.72 -14.13 -10.21
C PRO A 450 22.98 -14.75 -9.58
N THR A 451 23.62 -14.05 -8.64
CA THR A 451 24.88 -14.46 -8.00
C THR A 451 24.59 -15.21 -6.70
N ALA A 452 25.11 -16.44 -6.56
CA ALA A 452 25.02 -17.19 -5.31
C ALA A 452 25.72 -16.45 -4.16
N LEU A 453 25.16 -16.54 -2.94
CA LEU A 453 25.68 -15.83 -1.76
C LEU A 453 27.19 -15.99 -1.57
N SER A 454 27.72 -17.21 -1.71
CA SER A 454 29.15 -17.51 -1.56
C SER A 454 30.08 -16.82 -2.57
N SER A 455 29.52 -16.24 -3.64
CA SER A 455 30.24 -15.51 -4.68
C SER A 455 29.81 -14.05 -4.79
N LEU A 456 28.88 -13.62 -3.95
CA LEU A 456 28.32 -12.28 -3.93
C LEU A 456 29.35 -11.29 -3.38
N ARG A 457 29.60 -10.21 -4.13
CA ARG A 457 30.42 -9.07 -3.71
C ARG A 457 29.52 -7.93 -3.23
N GLY A 458 29.60 -7.63 -1.94
CA GLY A 458 28.86 -6.54 -1.30
C GLY A 458 29.75 -5.31 -1.06
N LEU A 459 29.14 -4.13 -1.13
CA LEU A 459 29.68 -2.85 -0.64
C LEU A 459 28.70 -2.23 0.35
N ASP A 460 29.17 -1.84 1.53
CA ASP A 460 28.41 -1.00 2.44
C ASP A 460 28.95 0.44 2.43
N VAL A 461 28.04 1.40 2.27
CA VAL A 461 28.35 2.83 2.18
C VAL A 461 27.90 3.51 3.48
N GLY A 462 28.85 4.15 4.17
CA GLY A 462 28.60 4.74 5.50
C GLY A 462 28.56 3.68 6.60
N SER A 463 29.54 2.78 6.62
CA SER A 463 29.57 1.59 7.47
C SER A 463 29.63 1.85 8.98
N GLY A 464 29.94 3.07 9.41
CA GLY A 464 30.01 3.49 10.80
C GLY A 464 30.91 2.55 11.60
N THR A 465 30.40 2.00 12.71
CA THR A 465 31.17 1.08 13.56
C THR A 465 31.50 -0.28 12.92
N GLY A 466 31.00 -0.58 11.72
CA GLY A 466 31.26 -1.85 11.05
C GLY A 466 30.39 -3.03 11.50
N VAL A 467 29.43 -2.84 12.40
CA VAL A 467 28.56 -3.93 12.91
C VAL A 467 27.78 -4.60 11.77
N PHE A 468 27.22 -3.79 10.86
CA PHE A 468 26.45 -4.30 9.73
C PHE A 468 27.32 -5.10 8.74
N PRO A 469 28.43 -4.57 8.20
CA PRO A 469 29.30 -5.33 7.31
C PRO A 469 29.93 -6.55 8.00
N TYR A 470 30.21 -6.49 9.31
CA TYR A 470 30.67 -7.65 10.09
C TYR A 470 29.66 -8.79 10.11
N GLU A 471 28.36 -8.48 10.25
CA GLU A 471 27.34 -9.52 10.28
C GLU A 471 27.08 -10.06 8.88
N LEU A 472 27.02 -9.20 7.85
CA LEU A 472 26.76 -9.62 6.47
C LEU A 472 27.92 -10.45 5.89
N SER A 473 29.18 -10.13 6.23
CA SER A 473 30.36 -10.84 5.72
C SER A 473 30.40 -12.34 6.09
N LYS A 474 29.66 -12.76 7.12
CA LYS A 474 29.52 -14.17 7.50
C LYS A 474 28.71 -15.00 6.51
N HIS A 475 27.96 -14.34 5.62
CA HIS A 475 26.98 -14.98 4.77
C HIS A 475 27.24 -14.80 3.27
N ILE A 476 28.06 -13.82 2.89
CA ILE A 476 28.36 -13.52 1.48
C ILE A 476 29.83 -13.79 1.15
N GLY A 477 30.15 -13.91 -0.14
CA GLY A 477 31.49 -14.25 -0.61
C GLY A 477 32.55 -13.20 -0.29
N GLN A 478 32.25 -11.93 -0.56
CA GLN A 478 33.16 -10.82 -0.27
C GLN A 478 32.38 -9.60 0.21
N MET A 479 32.81 -9.03 1.33
CA MET A 479 32.27 -7.78 1.85
C MET A 479 33.31 -6.67 1.70
N ASN A 480 32.85 -5.46 1.40
CA ASN A 480 33.66 -4.26 1.30
C ASN A 480 32.94 -3.11 2.02
N ALA A 481 33.69 -2.10 2.48
CA ALA A 481 33.14 -0.97 3.22
C ALA A 481 33.79 0.34 2.79
N VAL A 482 33.00 1.42 2.79
CA VAL A 482 33.52 2.79 2.66
C VAL A 482 32.88 3.70 3.70
N ASP A 483 33.71 4.48 4.40
CA ASP A 483 33.23 5.39 5.44
C ASP A 483 34.08 6.67 5.50
N PRO A 484 33.46 7.85 5.66
CA PRO A 484 34.18 9.12 5.73
C PRO A 484 34.92 9.35 7.07
N ASP A 485 34.59 8.59 8.13
CA ASP A 485 35.28 8.71 9.42
C ASP A 485 36.48 7.75 9.51
N GLY A 486 37.67 8.33 9.59
CA GLY A 486 38.93 7.60 9.74
C GLY A 486 39.01 6.75 11.01
N LEU A 487 38.31 7.12 12.11
CA LEU A 487 38.24 6.28 13.31
C LEU A 487 37.40 5.03 13.07
N SER A 488 36.23 5.18 12.44
CA SER A 488 35.41 4.08 11.96
C SER A 488 36.16 3.14 11.01
N VAL A 489 36.90 3.69 10.04
CA VAL A 489 37.76 2.90 9.13
C VAL A 489 38.82 2.10 9.90
N LYS A 490 39.52 2.73 10.85
CA LYS A 490 40.51 2.06 11.69
C LYS A 490 39.89 0.97 12.55
N LEU A 491 38.72 1.24 13.13
CA LEU A 491 37.97 0.26 13.92
C LEU A 491 37.57 -0.95 13.07
N MET A 492 37.08 -0.74 11.87
CA MET A 492 36.74 -1.81 10.94
C MET A 492 37.99 -2.63 10.59
N GLY A 493 39.11 -1.98 10.26
CA GLY A 493 40.36 -2.67 9.95
C GLY A 493 40.93 -3.50 11.11
N ASN A 494 40.59 -3.14 12.36
CA ASN A 494 40.99 -3.90 13.55
C ASN A 494 40.07 -5.09 13.86
N ASN A 495 38.79 -5.03 13.47
CA ASN A 495 37.75 -5.97 13.94
C ASN A 495 37.14 -6.84 12.83
N LEU A 496 37.21 -6.42 11.58
CA LEU A 496 36.56 -7.09 10.45
C LEU A 496 37.59 -7.74 9.53
N ASP A 497 37.31 -8.97 9.15
CA ASP A 497 38.02 -9.67 8.06
C ASP A 497 37.20 -9.49 6.77
N ILE A 498 37.34 -8.32 6.14
CA ILE A 498 36.64 -7.96 4.89
C ILE A 498 37.64 -7.51 3.82
N GLU A 499 37.26 -7.58 2.55
CA GLU A 499 38.19 -7.50 1.41
C GLU A 499 38.85 -6.12 1.30
N ASN A 500 38.04 -5.06 1.29
CA ASN A 500 38.53 -3.68 1.23
C ASN A 500 37.77 -2.77 2.19
N ILE A 501 38.50 -1.81 2.76
CA ILE A 501 37.95 -0.73 3.59
C ILE A 501 38.55 0.59 3.08
N TRP A 502 37.70 1.44 2.51
CA TRP A 502 38.10 2.75 1.99
C TRP A 502 37.72 3.88 2.95
N HIS A 503 38.61 4.86 3.09
CA HIS A 503 38.36 6.10 3.84
C HIS A 503 37.88 7.19 2.88
N GLY A 504 36.65 7.64 3.06
CA GLY A 504 36.01 8.65 2.22
C GLY A 504 34.55 8.34 1.90
N SER A 505 34.11 8.78 0.74
CA SER A 505 32.76 8.58 0.21
C SER A 505 32.75 7.51 -0.88
N LEU A 506 31.58 7.22 -1.43
CA LEU A 506 31.44 6.32 -2.59
C LEU A 506 32.31 6.73 -3.80
N LYS A 507 32.67 8.01 -3.93
CA LYS A 507 33.56 8.50 -5.00
C LYS A 507 35.02 8.06 -4.82
N ASP A 508 35.41 7.71 -3.61
CA ASP A 508 36.77 7.29 -3.25
C ASP A 508 36.98 5.78 -3.44
N VAL A 509 35.90 5.03 -3.70
CA VAL A 509 35.97 3.64 -4.16
C VAL A 509 36.55 3.62 -5.57
N PRO A 510 37.56 2.78 -5.87
CA PRO A 510 38.15 2.74 -7.20
C PRO A 510 37.12 2.44 -8.30
N ALA A 511 37.08 3.25 -9.36
CA ALA A 511 36.06 3.17 -10.42
C ALA A 511 35.98 1.82 -11.17
N HIS A 512 36.98 0.96 -11.02
CA HIS A 512 36.99 -0.39 -11.61
C HIS A 512 36.27 -1.43 -10.74
N GLU A 513 35.96 -1.12 -9.48
CA GLU A 513 35.21 -2.00 -8.59
C GLU A 513 33.75 -2.14 -9.03
N LYS A 514 33.20 -3.34 -8.86
CA LYS A 514 31.81 -3.66 -9.18
C LYS A 514 31.22 -4.63 -8.16
N PHE A 515 30.00 -4.35 -7.71
CA PHE A 515 29.32 -5.09 -6.64
C PHE A 515 27.99 -5.66 -7.12
N ASP A 516 27.65 -6.83 -6.58
CA ASP A 516 26.34 -7.46 -6.76
C ASP A 516 25.28 -6.78 -5.87
N LEU A 517 25.71 -6.30 -4.70
CA LEU A 517 24.88 -5.61 -3.71
C LEU A 517 25.60 -4.36 -3.20
N ILE A 518 24.91 -3.21 -3.21
CA ILE A 518 25.37 -2.00 -2.51
C ILE A 518 24.36 -1.64 -1.43
N SER A 519 24.78 -1.52 -0.17
CA SER A 519 23.92 -1.12 0.93
C SER A 519 24.13 0.33 1.35
N PHE A 520 23.01 1.01 1.56
CA PHE A 520 22.88 2.31 2.20
C PHE A 520 22.07 2.13 3.47
N ASN A 521 22.74 1.67 4.53
CA ASN A 521 22.11 1.36 5.80
C ASN A 521 22.19 2.55 6.75
N LYS A 522 21.10 3.32 6.87
CA LYS A 522 21.00 4.48 7.77
C LYS A 522 22.08 5.55 7.50
N VAL A 523 22.31 5.83 6.22
CA VAL A 523 23.30 6.82 5.76
C VAL A 523 22.65 7.99 5.02
N LEU A 524 21.63 7.77 4.19
CA LEU A 524 21.11 8.81 3.30
C LEU A 524 20.34 9.90 4.06
N GLU A 525 19.84 9.61 5.27
CA GLU A 525 19.27 10.61 6.16
C GLU A 525 20.30 11.66 6.62
N HIS A 526 21.60 11.34 6.55
CA HIS A 526 22.70 12.21 6.95
C HIS A 526 23.34 12.95 5.77
N VAL A 527 22.79 12.80 4.56
CA VAL A 527 23.38 13.34 3.32
C VAL A 527 22.54 14.49 2.80
N GLN A 528 23.18 15.58 2.38
CA GLN A 528 22.50 16.76 1.81
C GLN A 528 21.84 16.49 0.46
N ASP A 529 22.47 15.65 -0.38
CA ASP A 529 21.95 15.25 -1.69
C ASP A 529 21.91 13.71 -1.80
N PRO A 530 20.90 13.07 -1.17
CA PRO A 530 20.80 11.61 -1.17
C PRO A 530 20.45 11.05 -2.57
N VAL A 531 19.76 11.83 -3.42
CA VAL A 531 19.44 11.42 -4.80
C VAL A 531 20.73 11.30 -5.62
N GLN A 532 21.62 12.28 -5.53
CA GLN A 532 22.89 12.25 -6.25
C GLN A 532 23.79 11.10 -5.79
N MET A 533 23.87 10.84 -4.48
CA MET A 533 24.64 9.71 -3.94
C MET A 533 24.10 8.37 -4.45
N MET A 534 22.77 8.19 -4.45
CA MET A 534 22.13 7.00 -5.00
C MET A 534 22.39 6.87 -6.51
N ALA A 535 22.32 7.97 -7.25
CA ALA A 535 22.60 7.96 -8.69
C ALA A 535 24.04 7.54 -9.01
N GLN A 536 25.01 7.92 -8.18
CA GLN A 536 26.42 7.50 -8.30
C GLN A 536 26.62 6.00 -8.04
N ALA A 537 25.81 5.37 -7.17
CA ALA A 537 25.92 3.93 -6.92
C ALA A 537 25.69 3.06 -8.15
N LYS A 538 24.98 3.57 -9.17
CA LYS A 538 24.78 2.87 -10.45
C LYS A 538 26.10 2.56 -11.13
N ASP A 539 27.09 3.44 -10.99
CA ASP A 539 28.41 3.25 -11.58
C ASP A 539 29.20 2.12 -10.93
N TYR A 540 28.77 1.61 -9.78
CA TYR A 540 29.45 0.53 -9.05
C TYR A 540 28.65 -0.78 -9.04
N LEU A 541 27.43 -0.81 -9.59
CA LEU A 541 26.64 -2.03 -9.66
C LEU A 541 27.01 -2.88 -10.88
N LYS A 542 27.05 -4.19 -10.67
CA LYS A 542 27.07 -5.16 -11.76
C LYS A 542 25.72 -5.20 -12.49
N PRO A 543 25.68 -5.61 -13.77
CA PRO A 543 24.42 -5.95 -14.42
C PRO A 543 23.65 -7.00 -13.61
N GLY A 544 22.38 -6.72 -13.30
CA GLY A 544 21.54 -7.57 -12.45
C GLY A 544 21.82 -7.45 -10.93
N GLY A 545 22.69 -6.53 -10.52
CA GLY A 545 22.90 -6.19 -9.11
C GLY A 545 21.80 -5.29 -8.55
N ALA A 546 21.75 -5.17 -7.22
CA ALA A 546 20.74 -4.38 -6.53
C ALA A 546 21.34 -3.44 -5.47
N VAL A 547 20.60 -2.39 -5.15
CA VAL A 547 20.82 -1.59 -3.94
C VAL A 547 19.90 -2.05 -2.82
N TYR A 548 20.42 -2.07 -1.60
CA TYR A 548 19.64 -2.12 -0.36
C TYR A 548 19.64 -0.74 0.28
N VAL A 549 18.47 -0.18 0.54
CA VAL A 549 18.34 1.13 1.20
C VAL A 549 17.50 0.97 2.46
N GLU A 550 17.96 1.55 3.56
CA GLU A 550 17.22 1.56 4.82
C GLU A 550 17.33 2.91 5.52
N LEU A 551 16.19 3.48 5.89
CA LEU A 551 16.04 4.86 6.36
C LEU A 551 15.06 4.96 7.54
N PRO A 552 15.11 6.02 8.36
CA PRO A 552 14.15 6.24 9.45
C PRO A 552 12.74 6.51 8.89
N PHE A 553 11.75 5.80 9.42
CA PHE A 553 10.35 5.94 9.00
C PHE A 553 9.60 6.94 9.88
N ALA A 554 9.04 7.97 9.26
CA ALA A 554 8.51 9.14 9.96
C ALA A 554 7.04 9.03 10.37
N GLU A 555 6.19 8.35 9.59
CA GLU A 555 4.74 8.54 9.68
C GLU A 555 4.15 8.12 11.03
N GLY A 556 4.55 6.95 11.55
CA GLY A 556 4.02 6.45 12.83
C GLY A 556 4.41 7.37 13.99
N ILE A 557 5.66 7.85 14.00
CA ILE A 557 6.18 8.78 15.00
C ILE A 557 5.41 10.11 14.96
N ILE A 558 5.23 10.69 13.77
CA ILE A 558 4.55 11.97 13.57
C ILE A 558 3.07 11.89 13.96
N LYS A 559 2.37 10.81 13.58
CA LYS A 559 0.95 10.59 13.94
C LYS A 559 0.74 10.53 15.46
N ARG A 560 1.74 10.07 16.21
CA ARG A 560 1.71 10.00 17.69
C ARG A 560 2.19 11.29 18.38
N GLY A 561 2.65 12.29 17.63
CA GLY A 561 3.17 13.54 18.19
C GLY A 561 4.51 13.38 18.92
N ALA A 562 5.25 12.29 18.66
CA ALA A 562 6.47 11.94 19.39
C ALA A 562 7.76 12.47 18.72
N GLN A 563 7.66 13.23 17.63
CA GLN A 563 8.81 13.68 16.82
C GLN A 563 9.86 14.50 17.59
N MET A 564 9.52 15.05 18.75
CA MET A 564 10.43 15.85 19.58
C MET A 564 11.37 14.99 20.44
N GLU A 565 10.98 13.75 20.73
CA GLU A 565 11.66 12.85 21.67
C GLU A 565 12.46 11.76 20.95
N ARG A 566 12.41 11.75 19.62
CA ARG A 566 12.89 10.66 18.78
C ARG A 566 14.15 11.05 18.05
N ALA A 567 15.19 10.25 18.24
CA ALA A 567 16.50 10.45 17.62
C ALA A 567 16.43 10.49 16.09
N GLU A 568 15.42 9.87 15.50
CA GLU A 568 15.16 9.92 14.06
C GLU A 568 14.97 11.34 13.53
N PHE A 569 14.52 12.29 14.36
CA PHE A 569 14.32 13.70 14.01
C PHE A 569 15.40 14.62 14.56
N PHE A 570 16.50 14.07 15.10
CA PHE A 570 17.59 14.88 15.58
C PHE A 570 18.29 15.61 14.44
N ILE A 571 19.01 16.67 14.80
CA ILE A 571 19.50 17.68 13.87
C ILE A 571 20.52 17.11 12.88
N GLU A 572 21.22 16.03 13.25
CA GLU A 572 22.12 15.28 12.39
C GLU A 572 21.41 14.47 11.28
N HIS A 573 20.09 14.31 11.35
CA HIS A 573 19.28 13.70 10.29
C HIS A 573 18.63 14.82 9.48
N TYR A 574 19.10 15.05 8.25
CA TYR A 574 18.47 15.99 7.32
C TYR A 574 17.03 15.61 7.05
N THR A 575 16.76 14.32 6.93
CA THR A 575 15.49 13.81 6.42
C THR A 575 14.99 12.57 7.16
N THR A 576 13.67 12.45 7.27
CA THR A 576 12.97 11.20 7.62
C THR A 576 11.91 10.87 6.58
N PHE A 577 11.71 9.59 6.32
CA PHE A 577 11.10 9.12 5.09
C PHE A 577 9.76 8.43 5.34
N PRO A 578 8.65 8.98 4.82
CA PRO A 578 7.43 8.22 4.55
C PRO A 578 7.57 7.36 3.28
N HIS A 579 6.56 6.54 2.98
CA HIS A 579 6.61 5.61 1.84
C HIS A 579 6.79 6.31 0.49
N ASN A 580 6.13 7.45 0.29
CA ASN A 580 6.23 8.23 -0.94
C ASN A 580 7.61 8.89 -1.10
N ALA A 581 8.20 9.42 -0.03
CA ALA A 581 9.53 10.02 -0.08
C ALA A 581 10.62 8.97 -0.36
N PHE A 582 10.51 7.79 0.23
CA PHE A 582 11.39 6.66 -0.05
C PHE A 582 11.32 6.24 -1.52
N ARG A 583 10.09 6.20 -2.07
CA ARG A 583 9.89 5.90 -3.49
C ARG A 583 10.49 6.96 -4.40
N TYR A 584 10.20 8.23 -4.12
CA TYR A 584 10.74 9.37 -4.85
C TYR A 584 12.27 9.33 -4.90
N LEU A 585 12.93 9.12 -3.76
CA LEU A 585 14.40 9.02 -3.68
C LEU A 585 14.98 8.01 -4.67
N LEU A 586 14.40 6.80 -4.71
CA LEU A 586 14.90 5.72 -5.57
C LEU A 586 14.57 5.94 -7.04
N GLU A 587 13.34 6.36 -7.35
CA GLU A 587 12.88 6.58 -8.72
C GLU A 587 13.62 7.75 -9.38
N GLU A 588 13.80 8.86 -8.66
CA GLU A 588 14.53 10.03 -9.13
C GLU A 588 16.02 9.71 -9.36
N ALA A 589 16.60 8.84 -8.53
CA ALA A 589 17.97 8.34 -8.74
C ALA A 589 18.08 7.34 -9.92
N GLY A 590 16.98 6.97 -10.56
CA GLY A 590 16.94 6.09 -11.73
C GLY A 590 16.89 4.60 -11.39
N TYR A 591 16.30 4.24 -10.25
CA TYR A 591 16.08 2.85 -9.86
C TYR A 591 14.62 2.43 -10.03
N GLN A 592 14.43 1.13 -10.28
CA GLN A 592 13.16 0.43 -10.17
C GLN A 592 13.11 -0.35 -8.85
N ILE A 593 12.13 -0.03 -8.02
CA ILE A 593 11.92 -0.66 -6.71
C ILE A 593 11.37 -2.07 -6.90
N GLN A 594 12.04 -3.06 -6.31
CA GLN A 594 11.62 -4.46 -6.30
C GLN A 594 10.86 -4.80 -5.02
N LEU A 595 11.25 -4.20 -3.90
CA LEU A 595 10.63 -4.40 -2.59
C LEU A 595 10.71 -3.10 -1.78
N GLN A 596 9.64 -2.78 -1.05
CA GLN A 596 9.59 -1.68 -0.09
C GLN A 596 8.73 -2.11 1.09
N LYS A 597 9.26 -2.00 2.32
CA LYS A 597 8.55 -2.36 3.56
C LYS A 597 8.98 -1.45 4.71
N ASP A 598 8.07 -1.16 5.62
CA ASP A 598 8.34 -0.57 6.92
C ASP A 598 8.31 -1.64 8.03
N ILE A 599 9.09 -1.42 9.09
CA ILE A 599 9.20 -2.31 10.26
C ILE A 599 9.47 -1.50 11.53
N LEU A 600 9.03 -2.05 12.66
CA LEU A 600 9.49 -1.65 13.98
C LEU A 600 10.65 -2.57 14.39
N GLU A 601 11.86 -2.02 14.47
CA GLU A 601 13.05 -2.76 14.88
C GLU A 601 12.99 -3.11 16.38
N PRO A 602 13.68 -4.17 16.85
CA PRO A 602 13.77 -4.52 18.28
C PRO A 602 14.25 -3.37 19.17
N SER A 603 15.09 -2.47 18.65
CA SER A 603 15.50 -1.24 19.33
C SER A 603 14.38 -0.21 19.54
N GLY A 604 13.18 -0.45 18.98
CA GLY A 604 12.04 0.46 19.00
C GLY A 604 12.12 1.56 17.93
N LYS A 605 13.04 1.46 16.96
CA LYS A 605 13.15 2.38 15.83
C LYS A 605 12.19 1.99 14.72
N GLU A 606 11.41 2.96 14.25
CA GLU A 606 10.61 2.78 13.04
C GLU A 606 11.49 3.00 11.81
N THR A 607 11.44 2.05 10.89
CA THR A 607 12.37 1.95 9.78
C THR A 607 11.63 1.60 8.51
N ILE A 608 12.04 2.19 7.39
CA ILE A 608 11.62 1.79 6.06
C ILE A 608 12.84 1.26 5.31
N TYR A 609 12.70 0.13 4.64
CA TYR A 609 13.75 -0.44 3.80
C TYR A 609 13.20 -0.89 2.45
N GLY A 610 14.11 -1.05 1.50
CA GLY A 610 13.77 -1.54 0.18
C GLY A 610 14.97 -2.05 -0.59
N PHE A 611 14.65 -2.81 -1.64
CA PHE A 611 15.61 -3.27 -2.63
C PHE A 611 15.22 -2.71 -3.98
N ALA A 612 16.19 -2.23 -4.73
CA ALA A 612 15.96 -1.65 -6.04
C ALA A 612 17.07 -2.03 -7.02
N VAL A 613 16.73 -2.06 -8.30
CA VAL A 613 17.64 -2.35 -9.41
C VAL A 613 17.68 -1.16 -10.36
N ILE A 614 18.70 -1.07 -11.22
CA ILE A 614 18.76 0.02 -12.20
C ILE A 614 17.55 -0.09 -13.14
N LYS A 615 16.86 1.03 -13.38
CA LYS A 615 15.75 1.10 -14.32
C LYS A 615 16.30 0.97 -15.75
N GLU A 616 15.86 -0.06 -16.47
CA GLU A 616 16.24 -0.33 -17.88
C GLU A 616 15.72 0.74 -18.85
#